data_AF-D1PWZ3-F1
#
_entry.id   AF-D1PWZ3-F1
#
_cell.length_a   1.000
_cell.length_b   1.000
_cell.length_c   1.000
_cell.angle_alpha   90.00
_cell.angle_beta   90.00
_cell.angle_gamma   90.00
#
_symmetry.space_group_name_H-M   'P 1'
#
loop_
_entity.id
_entity.type
_entity.pdbx_description
1 polymer ?
#
loop_
_entity_poly.entity_id
_entity_poly.type
_entity_poly.pdbx_seq_one_letter_code
_entity_poly.pdbx_strand_id
1 'polypeptide(L)'
;MTEASNTGKQRALSLDAFRGYAILTMILSGSIVWGVLPAWMYHAQEGPRSGFHFDPTIYGITWVDLVFPFFLFAMGAAFPFSIGNKITHGKTKRQIVGDIILRYFRLVVFAIAVQHLYPYFISTPQDLRSWVIALSGFALLFPMYMRLPGHWSKLVRMAVRLIGYGLMAFMVLSVSYANHQGFSLSDSNIILLLLANMALFGSLIYVCTVDNGWLRVAVLPMLAGMLLAARNTTSWNHIVFEFTPVSWAFRFDYLKYLFIVIPGSFAGEYLKDWCIKATSKSPDRKENNYLVTIGLTLIPVLIIIVNLYGLYTRALLLNLGCTLTLLAFMHILISRSSGISRELWRKMYRAGAYLLVLGLVFEAFEGGVRKDTATFSYYFITSGLAFLSFISFHLLCDVFQIKWLTHSLGYAGQNPMIAYVAIDLLIMPVLNLTGAASYLEVFSRSALLGFTQGVVLTTLAFLVTYVLTKRGCHWRT
;
A
#
# COMPACT_ATOMS: atom_id res chain seq x y z
N MET A 1 16.76 31.39 12.31
CA MET A 1 17.02 30.43 13.40
C MET A 1 15.75 30.28 14.22
N THR A 2 15.06 29.15 14.06
CA THR A 2 14.06 28.63 15.01
C THR A 2 14.11 27.12 14.89
N GLU A 3 15.19 26.55 15.42
CA GLU A 3 15.14 25.22 15.99
C GLU A 3 14.33 25.31 17.28
N ALA A 4 13.21 24.61 17.32
CA ALA A 4 12.49 24.35 18.57
C ALA A 4 12.07 22.87 18.57
N SER A 5 12.91 22.08 19.22
CA SER A 5 12.61 20.86 19.98
C SER A 5 11.58 19.90 19.39
N ASN A 6 12.07 18.82 18.77
CA ASN A 6 11.35 17.54 18.81
C ASN A 6 12.26 16.49 19.47
N THR A 7 12.31 16.55 20.80
CA THR A 7 12.94 15.55 21.66
C THR A 7 12.38 14.15 21.36
N GLY A 8 13.23 13.23 20.90
CA GLY A 8 13.10 11.79 21.20
C GLY A 8 12.14 10.92 20.39
N LYS A 9 11.72 11.29 19.17
CA LYS A 9 11.09 10.33 18.25
C LYS A 9 11.89 10.23 16.96
N GLN A 10 12.81 9.28 16.90
CA GLN A 10 13.36 8.84 15.62
C GLN A 10 12.19 8.30 14.78
N ARG A 11 11.74 9.13 13.86
CA ARG A 11 10.67 8.81 12.92
C ARG A 11 11.17 7.70 12.00
N ALA A 12 10.32 6.71 11.71
CA ALA A 12 10.64 5.63 10.77
C ALA A 12 10.64 6.15 9.33
N LEU A 13 11.69 6.86 8.94
CA LEU A 13 11.82 7.56 7.67
C LEU A 13 11.76 6.60 6.47
N SER A 14 12.47 5.48 6.53
CA SER A 14 12.42 4.43 5.50
C SER A 14 11.03 3.82 5.33
N LEU A 15 10.26 3.66 6.41
CA LEU A 15 8.89 3.16 6.33
C LEU A 15 7.95 4.16 5.63
N ASP A 16 8.05 5.44 5.97
CA ASP A 16 7.28 6.49 5.30
C ASP A 16 7.65 6.58 3.81
N ALA A 17 8.94 6.48 3.47
CA ALA A 17 9.41 6.48 2.09
C ALA A 17 8.98 5.23 1.30
N PHE A 18 9.03 4.04 1.89
CA PHE A 18 8.60 2.79 1.25
C PHE A 18 7.10 2.81 0.94
N ARG A 19 6.28 3.30 1.88
CA ARG A 19 4.85 3.54 1.66
C ARG A 19 4.59 4.59 0.58
N GLY A 20 5.39 5.66 0.57
CA GLY A 20 5.37 6.72 -0.44
C GLY A 20 5.69 6.21 -1.84
N TYR A 21 6.71 5.36 -1.97
CA TYR A 21 7.03 4.66 -3.21
C TYR A 21 5.84 3.84 -3.70
N ALA A 22 5.27 2.99 -2.83
CA ALA A 22 4.16 2.13 -3.21
C ALA A 22 2.91 2.93 -3.65
N ILE A 23 2.59 4.05 -3.00
CA ILE A 23 1.44 4.85 -3.45
C ILE A 23 1.71 5.58 -4.78
N LEU A 24 2.93 6.10 -4.98
CA LEU A 24 3.26 6.79 -6.25
C LEU A 24 3.34 5.83 -7.43
N THR A 25 3.88 4.62 -7.24
CA THR A 25 3.87 3.60 -8.29
C THR A 25 2.47 3.08 -8.58
N MET A 26 1.56 3.09 -7.59
CA MET A 26 0.14 2.74 -7.78
C MET A 26 -0.56 3.75 -8.69
N ILE A 27 -0.32 5.02 -8.41
CA ILE A 27 -0.83 6.14 -9.21
C ILE A 27 -0.26 6.05 -10.63
N LEU A 28 1.05 5.81 -10.76
CA LEU A 28 1.70 5.65 -12.06
C LEU A 28 1.06 4.52 -12.88
N SER A 29 0.88 3.34 -12.30
CA SER A 29 0.24 2.22 -12.99
C SER A 29 -1.19 2.50 -13.41
N GLY A 30 -1.94 3.30 -12.66
CA GLY A 30 -3.32 3.68 -13.00
C GLY A 30 -3.43 4.82 -14.01
N SER A 31 -2.33 5.53 -14.31
CA SER A 31 -2.34 6.78 -15.10
C SER A 31 -1.69 6.66 -16.48
N ILE A 32 -1.06 5.53 -16.77
CA ILE A 32 -0.47 5.26 -18.09
C ILE A 32 -1.56 5.10 -19.15
N VAL A 33 -1.23 5.44 -20.39
CA VAL A 33 -2.14 5.24 -21.52
C VAL A 33 -2.31 3.74 -21.80
N TRP A 34 -3.54 3.28 -21.94
CA TRP A 34 -3.80 1.86 -22.24
C TRP A 34 -3.47 1.51 -23.69
N GLY A 35 -3.06 0.27 -23.96
CA GLY A 35 -2.88 -0.27 -25.32
C GLY A 35 -1.54 -0.01 -26.02
N VAL A 36 -0.72 0.94 -25.55
CA VAL A 36 0.48 1.39 -26.30
C VAL A 36 1.82 1.04 -25.64
N LEU A 37 1.83 0.74 -24.34
CA LEU A 37 3.04 0.40 -23.60
C LEU A 37 3.48 -1.07 -23.80
N PRO A 38 4.74 -1.42 -23.49
CA PRO A 38 5.19 -2.81 -23.47
C PRO A 38 4.53 -3.61 -22.35
N ALA A 39 4.55 -4.93 -22.49
CA ALA A 39 3.74 -5.81 -21.64
C ALA A 39 4.07 -5.79 -20.14
N TRP A 40 5.30 -5.46 -19.77
CA TRP A 40 5.71 -5.34 -18.36
C TRP A 40 5.11 -4.10 -17.65
N MET A 41 4.41 -3.22 -18.37
CA MET A 41 3.72 -2.03 -17.83
C MET A 41 2.26 -2.27 -17.45
N TYR A 42 1.73 -3.48 -17.67
CA TYR A 42 0.35 -3.85 -17.33
C TYR A 42 0.33 -4.97 -16.29
N HIS A 43 -0.85 -5.24 -15.73
CA HIS A 43 -1.08 -6.49 -15.01
C HIS A 43 -0.82 -7.68 -15.94
N ALA A 44 -0.19 -8.74 -15.42
CA ALA A 44 0.17 -9.89 -16.26
C ALA A 44 -1.05 -10.52 -16.98
N GLN A 45 -2.23 -10.44 -16.36
CA GLN A 45 -3.51 -10.98 -16.85
C GLN A 45 -4.28 -10.03 -17.78
N GLU A 46 -3.85 -8.76 -17.94
CA GLU A 46 -4.59 -7.72 -18.69
C GLU A 46 -3.70 -6.98 -19.70
N GLY A 47 -2.56 -7.55 -20.06
CA GLY A 47 -1.58 -6.94 -20.96
C GLY A 47 -1.73 -7.34 -22.43
N PRO A 48 -0.71 -7.05 -23.26
CA PRO A 48 -0.68 -7.43 -24.68
C PRO A 48 -0.87 -8.94 -24.94
N ARG A 49 -0.50 -9.81 -23.99
CA ARG A 49 -0.66 -11.27 -24.14
C ARG A 49 -2.11 -11.73 -24.16
N SER A 50 -2.99 -11.00 -23.49
CA SER A 50 -4.43 -11.27 -23.46
C SER A 50 -5.22 -10.34 -24.40
N GLY A 51 -4.52 -9.62 -25.28
CA GLY A 51 -5.16 -8.62 -26.14
C GLY A 51 -5.77 -7.46 -25.36
N PHE A 52 -5.22 -7.12 -24.18
CA PHE A 52 -5.72 -6.07 -23.29
C PHE A 52 -7.09 -6.36 -22.63
N HIS A 53 -7.47 -7.64 -22.56
CA HIS A 53 -8.62 -8.12 -21.80
C HIS A 53 -8.17 -8.97 -20.61
N PHE A 54 -9.01 -9.10 -19.59
CA PHE A 54 -8.70 -9.96 -18.46
C PHE A 54 -8.73 -11.44 -18.87
N ASP A 55 -7.60 -12.13 -18.70
CA ASP A 55 -7.47 -13.58 -18.92
C ASP A 55 -6.90 -14.28 -17.67
N PRO A 56 -7.73 -15.04 -16.93
CA PRO A 56 -7.32 -15.71 -15.70
C PRO A 56 -6.42 -16.93 -15.93
N THR A 57 -6.24 -17.37 -17.18
CA THR A 57 -5.38 -18.50 -17.55
C THR A 57 -3.92 -18.10 -17.67
N ILE A 58 -3.62 -16.80 -17.74
CA ILE A 58 -2.25 -16.29 -17.83
C ILE A 58 -1.60 -16.23 -16.44
N TYR A 59 -0.46 -16.89 -16.31
CA TYR A 59 0.39 -16.86 -15.13
C TYR A 59 1.56 -15.90 -15.29
N GLY A 60 2.04 -15.42 -14.15
CA GLY A 60 3.12 -14.45 -14.04
C GLY A 60 2.66 -13.21 -13.29
N ILE A 61 3.65 -12.35 -13.02
CA ILE A 61 3.46 -11.04 -12.40
C ILE A 61 4.36 -10.02 -13.07
N THR A 62 3.96 -8.75 -13.05
CA THR A 62 4.78 -7.61 -13.45
C THR A 62 5.05 -6.71 -12.23
N TRP A 63 5.79 -5.61 -12.41
CA TRP A 63 6.04 -4.68 -11.30
C TRP A 63 4.74 -4.04 -10.80
N VAL A 64 3.75 -3.87 -11.68
CA VAL A 64 2.40 -3.36 -11.38
C VAL A 64 1.74 -4.22 -10.30
N ASP A 65 1.93 -5.54 -10.39
CA ASP A 65 1.37 -6.51 -9.45
C ASP A 65 2.03 -6.49 -8.07
N LEU A 66 3.21 -5.87 -7.92
CA LEU A 66 3.91 -5.75 -6.62
C LEU A 66 3.43 -4.56 -5.79
N VAL A 67 2.86 -3.56 -6.45
CA VAL A 67 2.57 -2.25 -5.86
C VAL A 67 1.61 -2.36 -4.67
N PHE A 68 0.48 -3.04 -4.88
CA PHE A 68 -0.55 -3.19 -3.84
C PHE A 68 -0.06 -4.03 -2.65
N PRO A 69 0.60 -5.20 -2.85
CA PRO A 69 1.27 -5.92 -1.77
C PRO A 69 2.30 -5.09 -1.00
N PHE A 70 3.13 -4.30 -1.68
CA PHE A 70 4.13 -3.46 -0.99
C PHE A 70 3.46 -2.41 -0.11
N PHE A 71 2.33 -1.84 -0.58
CA PHE A 71 1.54 -0.91 0.22
C PHE A 71 0.91 -1.58 1.45
N LEU A 72 0.35 -2.79 1.31
CA LEU A 72 -0.19 -3.59 2.41
C LEU A 72 0.89 -4.01 3.43
N PHE A 73 2.05 -4.41 2.94
CA PHE A 73 3.20 -4.72 3.77
C PHE A 73 3.63 -3.50 4.60
N ALA A 74 3.72 -2.32 3.96
CA ALA A 74 4.04 -1.07 4.65
C ALA A 74 2.97 -0.69 5.69
N MET A 75 1.69 -0.96 5.41
CA MET A 75 0.61 -0.80 6.39
C MET A 75 0.84 -1.69 7.62
N GLY A 76 1.13 -2.97 7.43
CA GLY A 76 1.43 -3.90 8.52
C GLY A 76 2.65 -3.44 9.33
N ALA A 77 3.71 -3.00 8.65
CA ALA A 77 4.93 -2.48 9.27
C ALA A 77 4.70 -1.20 10.10
N ALA A 78 3.59 -0.49 9.89
CA ALA A 78 3.21 0.67 10.69
C ALA A 78 2.49 0.31 12.02
N PHE A 79 2.04 -0.94 12.21
CA PHE A 79 1.33 -1.34 13.44
C PHE A 79 2.19 -1.20 14.71
N PRO A 80 3.46 -1.62 14.75
CA PRO A 80 4.30 -1.48 15.96
C PRO A 80 4.54 -0.03 16.37
N PHE A 81 4.53 0.90 15.41
CA PHE A 81 4.68 2.35 15.64
C PHE A 81 3.36 3.02 16.02
N SER A 82 2.22 2.60 15.45
CA SER A 82 0.93 3.24 15.68
C SER A 82 0.17 2.66 16.88
N ILE A 83 0.19 1.33 17.04
CA ILE A 83 -0.45 0.60 18.12
C ILE A 83 0.54 0.40 19.27
N GLY A 84 1.75 -0.07 18.97
CA GLY A 84 2.75 -0.33 20.00
C GLY A 84 3.10 0.92 20.81
N ASN A 85 3.07 2.12 20.21
CA ASN A 85 3.23 3.37 20.97
C ASN A 85 2.03 3.67 21.87
N LYS A 86 0.80 3.35 21.48
CA LYS A 86 -0.38 3.53 22.36
C LYS A 86 -0.28 2.64 23.60
N ILE A 87 0.21 1.40 23.41
CA ILE A 87 0.44 0.45 24.50
C ILE A 87 1.51 0.98 25.46
N THR A 88 2.65 1.47 24.95
CA THR A 88 3.71 2.03 25.82
C THR A 88 3.29 3.30 26.57
N HIS A 89 2.31 4.05 26.05
CA HIS A 89 1.73 5.21 26.73
C HIS A 89 0.53 4.85 27.64
N GLY A 90 0.35 3.56 27.97
CA GLY A 90 -0.62 3.11 28.97
C GLY A 90 -2.07 3.05 28.51
N LYS A 91 -2.38 3.16 27.20
CA LYS A 91 -3.76 2.95 26.73
C LYS A 91 -4.18 1.48 26.90
N THR A 92 -5.39 1.26 27.39
CA THR A 92 -5.93 -0.09 27.55
C THR A 92 -6.24 -0.75 26.20
N LYS A 93 -6.18 -2.09 26.13
CA LYS A 93 -6.52 -2.84 24.90
C LYS A 93 -7.92 -2.48 24.38
N ARG A 94 -8.91 -2.27 25.26
CA ARG A 94 -10.28 -1.85 24.88
C ARG A 94 -10.32 -0.49 24.18
N GLN A 95 -9.59 0.51 24.69
CA GLN A 95 -9.49 1.83 24.06
C GLN A 95 -8.82 1.74 22.67
N ILE A 96 -7.80 0.89 22.55
CA ILE A 96 -7.11 0.67 21.27
C ILE A 96 -8.04 -0.01 20.27
N VAL A 97 -8.81 -1.02 20.68
CA VAL A 97 -9.83 -1.67 19.84
C VAL A 97 -10.89 -0.67 19.39
N GLY A 98 -11.37 0.20 20.29
CA GLY A 98 -12.29 1.29 19.91
C GLY A 98 -11.69 2.25 18.87
N ASP A 99 -10.42 2.65 19.03
CA ASP A 99 -9.70 3.45 18.04
C ASP A 99 -9.59 2.72 16.67
N ILE A 100 -9.38 1.40 16.69
CA ILE A 100 -9.26 0.55 15.48
C ILE A 100 -10.61 0.45 14.75
N ILE A 101 -11.71 0.19 15.46
CA ILE A 101 -13.06 0.09 14.90
C ILE A 101 -13.48 1.43 14.29
N LEU A 102 -13.23 2.55 15.00
CA LEU A 102 -13.55 3.88 14.48
C LEU A 102 -12.75 4.21 13.21
N ARG A 103 -11.47 3.83 13.16
CA ARG A 103 -10.63 3.98 11.97
C ARG A 103 -11.16 3.16 10.80
N TYR A 104 -11.58 1.92 11.05
CA TYR A 104 -12.20 1.06 10.03
C TYR A 104 -13.46 1.71 9.46
N PHE A 105 -14.40 2.13 10.33
CA PHE A 105 -15.64 2.78 9.89
C PHE A 105 -15.37 4.01 9.02
N ARG A 106 -14.43 4.87 9.43
CA ARG A 106 -14.03 6.06 8.65
C ARG A 106 -13.42 5.70 7.30
N LEU A 107 -12.63 4.63 7.20
CA LEU A 107 -12.08 4.16 5.92
C LEU A 107 -13.16 3.57 5.01
N VAL A 108 -14.15 2.85 5.56
CA VAL A 108 -15.28 2.33 4.78
C VAL A 108 -16.13 3.49 4.22
N VAL A 109 -16.47 4.48 5.06
CA VAL A 109 -17.17 5.68 4.60
C VAL A 109 -16.35 6.42 3.53
N PHE A 110 -15.03 6.51 3.69
CA PHE A 110 -14.14 7.08 2.67
C PHE A 110 -14.19 6.29 1.36
N ALA A 111 -14.14 4.96 1.41
CA ALA A 111 -14.19 4.10 0.23
C ALA A 111 -15.50 4.23 -0.57
N ILE A 112 -16.63 4.32 0.13
CA ILE A 112 -17.95 4.53 -0.48
C ILE A 112 -18.04 5.94 -1.06
N ALA A 113 -17.72 6.96 -0.27
CA ALA A 113 -17.82 8.35 -0.72
C ALA A 113 -16.95 8.62 -1.95
N VAL A 114 -15.69 8.17 -1.95
CA VAL A 114 -14.77 8.38 -3.08
C VAL A 114 -15.27 7.73 -4.37
N GLN A 115 -15.81 6.50 -4.30
CA GLN A 115 -16.38 5.83 -5.47
C GLN A 115 -17.52 6.66 -6.09
N HIS A 116 -18.40 7.20 -5.24
CA HIS A 116 -19.53 8.03 -5.64
C HIS A 116 -19.12 9.45 -6.08
N LEU A 117 -17.87 9.86 -5.85
CA LEU A 117 -17.34 11.14 -6.31
C LEU A 117 -16.56 11.02 -7.63
N TYR A 118 -16.29 9.80 -8.10
CA TYR A 118 -15.51 9.63 -9.31
C TYR A 118 -16.27 10.10 -10.56
N PRO A 119 -15.66 10.93 -11.40
CA PRO A 119 -16.32 11.48 -12.59
C PRO A 119 -16.91 10.42 -13.52
N TYR A 120 -16.19 9.30 -13.73
CA TYR A 120 -16.66 8.17 -14.55
C TYR A 120 -17.84 7.42 -13.93
N PHE A 121 -18.04 7.51 -12.62
CA PHE A 121 -19.16 6.88 -11.92
C PHE A 121 -20.40 7.79 -11.93
N ILE A 122 -20.18 9.11 -11.90
CA ILE A 122 -21.25 10.12 -11.93
C ILE A 122 -21.88 10.25 -13.31
N SER A 123 -21.09 10.23 -14.39
CA SER A 123 -21.61 10.38 -15.76
C SER A 123 -20.74 9.67 -16.81
N THR A 124 -21.41 9.04 -17.79
CA THR A 124 -20.79 8.40 -18.96
C THR A 124 -21.55 8.80 -20.24
N PRO A 125 -21.00 9.67 -21.11
CA PRO A 125 -19.70 10.33 -21.00
C PRO A 125 -19.62 11.34 -19.84
N GLN A 126 -18.41 11.67 -19.43
CA GLN A 126 -18.17 12.64 -18.36
C GLN A 126 -18.54 14.06 -18.83
N ASP A 127 -19.16 14.84 -17.95
CA ASP A 127 -19.72 16.16 -18.27
C ASP A 127 -19.29 17.22 -17.25
N LEU A 128 -19.67 18.49 -17.49
CA LEU A 128 -19.37 19.60 -16.57
C LEU A 128 -19.81 19.30 -15.13
N ARG A 129 -20.97 18.65 -14.98
CA ARG A 129 -21.56 18.27 -13.70
C ARG A 129 -20.65 17.30 -12.94
N SER A 130 -20.18 16.24 -13.58
CA SER A 130 -19.32 15.24 -12.92
C SER A 130 -17.99 15.84 -12.45
N TRP A 131 -17.40 16.75 -13.23
CA TRP A 131 -16.16 17.44 -12.84
C TRP A 131 -16.35 18.38 -11.65
N VAL A 132 -17.42 19.17 -11.62
CA VAL A 132 -17.71 20.09 -10.50
C VAL A 132 -18.05 19.32 -9.22
N ILE A 133 -18.81 18.23 -9.34
CA ILE A 133 -19.09 17.33 -8.21
C ILE A 133 -17.79 16.72 -7.68
N ALA A 134 -16.90 16.23 -8.54
CA ALA A 134 -15.63 15.66 -8.08
C ALA A 134 -14.77 16.68 -7.30
N LEU A 135 -14.65 17.92 -7.79
CA LEU A 135 -13.92 19.00 -7.11
C LEU A 135 -14.57 19.40 -5.78
N SER A 136 -15.90 19.54 -5.76
CA SER A 136 -16.65 19.88 -4.56
C SER A 136 -16.52 18.76 -3.51
N GLY A 137 -16.58 17.51 -3.95
CA GLY A 137 -16.35 16.33 -3.12
C GLY A 137 -14.93 16.30 -2.55
N PHE A 138 -13.92 16.57 -3.38
CA PHE A 138 -12.53 16.69 -2.92
C PHE A 138 -12.37 17.73 -1.81
N ALA A 139 -13.02 18.90 -1.95
CA ALA A 139 -13.03 19.94 -0.93
C ALA A 139 -13.72 19.48 0.36
N LEU A 140 -14.85 18.78 0.28
CA LEU A 140 -15.59 18.24 1.44
C LEU A 140 -14.82 17.14 2.19
N LEU A 141 -13.90 16.43 1.53
CA LEU A 141 -13.04 15.45 2.21
C LEU A 141 -12.09 16.11 3.25
N PHE A 142 -11.75 17.39 3.10
CA PHE A 142 -10.92 18.11 4.07
C PHE A 142 -11.57 18.25 5.45
N PRO A 143 -12.77 18.86 5.63
CA PRO A 143 -13.40 18.95 6.94
C PRO A 143 -13.70 17.58 7.56
N MET A 144 -13.89 16.53 6.75
CA MET A 144 -14.10 15.16 7.23
C MET A 144 -12.82 14.54 7.81
N TYR A 145 -11.70 14.57 7.07
CA TYR A 145 -10.52 13.77 7.38
C TYR A 145 -9.29 14.57 7.80
N MET A 146 -9.25 15.88 7.55
CA MET A 146 -8.10 16.71 7.92
C MET A 146 -7.96 16.81 9.44
N ARG A 147 -6.71 16.78 9.91
CA ARG A 147 -6.38 17.12 11.29
C ARG A 147 -6.64 18.62 11.51
N LEU A 148 -7.81 18.92 12.07
CA LEU A 148 -8.21 20.28 12.42
C LEU A 148 -7.28 20.90 13.49
N PRO A 149 -7.13 22.24 13.51
CA PRO A 149 -6.21 22.92 14.42
C PRO A 149 -6.45 22.59 15.90
N GLY A 150 -5.35 22.43 16.64
CA GLY A 150 -5.38 22.05 18.05
C GLY A 150 -6.00 23.12 18.96
N HIS A 151 -5.81 24.39 18.62
CA HIS A 151 -6.33 25.54 19.37
C HIS A 151 -7.86 25.71 19.27
N TRP A 152 -8.53 24.99 18.36
CA TRP A 152 -10.00 24.99 18.30
C TRP A 152 -10.60 24.22 19.48
N SER A 153 -11.80 24.61 19.91
CA SER A 153 -12.52 23.85 20.94
C SER A 153 -12.93 22.47 20.41
N LYS A 154 -13.15 21.50 21.31
CA LYS A 154 -13.65 20.17 20.92
C LYS A 154 -14.99 20.27 20.18
N LEU A 155 -15.87 21.18 20.60
CA LEU A 155 -17.17 21.42 19.99
C LEU A 155 -17.04 21.90 18.54
N VAL A 156 -16.19 22.91 18.28
CA VAL A 156 -15.99 23.44 16.92
C VAL A 156 -15.43 22.37 15.99
N ARG A 157 -14.44 21.59 16.44
CA ARG A 157 -13.89 20.49 15.63
C ARG A 157 -14.93 19.41 15.32
N MET A 158 -15.80 19.11 16.27
CA MET A 158 -16.88 18.15 16.10
C MET A 158 -17.93 18.69 15.12
N ALA A 159 -18.36 19.94 15.28
CA ALA A 159 -19.31 20.60 14.40
C ALA A 159 -18.81 20.64 12.94
N VAL A 160 -17.58 21.06 12.70
CA VAL A 160 -16.98 21.09 11.35
C VAL A 160 -16.97 19.71 10.70
N ARG A 161 -16.64 18.66 11.47
CA ARG A 161 -16.67 17.29 10.97
C ARG A 161 -18.09 16.83 10.66
N LEU A 162 -19.04 17.05 11.57
CA LEU A 162 -20.43 16.65 11.38
C LEU A 162 -21.06 17.36 10.19
N ILE A 163 -20.79 18.66 10.02
CA ILE A 163 -21.20 19.42 8.83
C ILE A 163 -20.56 18.83 7.58
N GLY A 164 -19.26 18.53 7.60
CA GLY A 164 -18.58 17.89 6.48
C GLY A 164 -19.19 16.54 6.08
N TYR A 165 -19.45 15.66 7.06
CA TYR A 165 -20.13 14.37 6.82
C TYR A 165 -21.58 14.57 6.34
N GLY A 166 -22.32 15.52 6.90
CA GLY A 166 -23.70 15.81 6.51
C GLY A 166 -23.81 16.37 5.09
N LEU A 167 -22.94 17.31 4.72
CA LEU A 167 -22.88 17.86 3.36
C LEU A 167 -22.44 16.80 2.35
N MET A 168 -21.47 15.95 2.70
CA MET A 168 -21.05 14.84 1.86
C MET A 168 -22.20 13.84 1.65
N ALA A 169 -22.91 13.47 2.72
CA ALA A 169 -24.06 12.57 2.65
C ALA A 169 -25.17 13.17 1.78
N PHE A 170 -25.53 14.43 2.00
CA PHE A 170 -26.50 15.14 1.16
C PHE A 170 -26.09 15.12 -0.31
N MET A 171 -24.83 15.41 -0.60
CA MET A 171 -24.29 15.43 -1.96
C MET A 171 -24.38 14.06 -2.63
N VAL A 172 -23.86 12.99 -2.03
CA VAL A 172 -23.87 11.65 -2.66
C VAL A 172 -25.29 11.06 -2.75
N LEU A 173 -26.21 11.44 -1.86
CA LEU A 173 -27.61 10.99 -1.93
C LEU A 173 -28.44 11.77 -2.96
N SER A 174 -28.04 13.00 -3.30
CA SER A 174 -28.78 13.86 -4.23
C SER A 174 -28.33 13.74 -5.68
N VAL A 175 -27.20 13.08 -5.95
CA VAL A 175 -26.65 12.92 -7.30
C VAL A 175 -27.30 11.75 -8.02
N SER A 176 -27.69 11.96 -9.28
CA SER A 176 -28.06 10.88 -10.20
C SER A 176 -26.81 10.35 -10.88
N TYR A 177 -26.53 9.06 -10.69
CA TYR A 177 -25.34 8.40 -11.24
C TYR A 177 -25.54 7.95 -12.69
N ALA A 178 -24.45 7.55 -13.33
CA ALA A 178 -24.47 6.99 -14.67
C ALA A 178 -25.45 5.81 -14.75
N ASN A 179 -26.08 5.62 -15.92
CA ASN A 179 -27.08 4.57 -16.15
C ASN A 179 -28.32 4.63 -15.24
N HIS A 180 -28.69 5.83 -14.76
CA HIS A 180 -29.86 6.06 -13.90
C HIS A 180 -29.85 5.26 -12.59
N GLN A 181 -28.66 4.93 -12.07
CA GLN A 181 -28.53 4.27 -10.77
C GLN A 181 -28.64 5.29 -9.64
N GLY A 182 -29.25 4.86 -8.53
CA GLY A 182 -29.25 5.60 -7.27
C GLY A 182 -28.01 5.29 -6.42
N PHE A 183 -27.85 6.01 -5.32
CA PHE A 183 -26.80 5.71 -4.33
C PHE A 183 -26.93 4.27 -3.79
N SER A 184 -25.79 3.60 -3.64
CA SER A 184 -25.72 2.24 -3.09
C SER A 184 -24.51 2.08 -2.19
N LEU A 185 -24.71 1.49 -1.00
CA LEU A 185 -23.58 1.21 -0.10
C LEU A 185 -22.61 0.17 -0.68
N SER A 186 -23.09 -0.69 -1.57
CA SER A 186 -22.27 -1.73 -2.21
C SER A 186 -21.27 -1.15 -3.21
N ASP A 187 -21.53 0.05 -3.72
CA ASP A 187 -20.63 0.75 -4.64
C ASP A 187 -19.52 1.45 -3.85
N SER A 188 -18.39 0.75 -3.76
CA SER A 188 -17.23 1.20 -2.99
C SER A 188 -15.95 0.97 -3.76
N ASN A 189 -14.96 1.83 -3.53
CA ASN A 189 -13.65 1.64 -4.13
C ASN A 189 -13.01 0.38 -3.51
N ILE A 190 -12.80 -0.63 -4.35
CA ILE A 190 -12.34 -1.96 -3.93
C ILE A 190 -10.99 -1.92 -3.19
N ILE A 191 -10.06 -1.07 -3.65
CA ILE A 191 -8.73 -0.92 -3.03
C ILE A 191 -8.88 -0.32 -1.64
N LEU A 192 -9.63 0.77 -1.49
CA LEU A 192 -9.85 1.42 -0.20
C LEU A 192 -10.62 0.54 0.78
N LEU A 193 -11.64 -0.20 0.31
CA LEU A 193 -12.41 -1.12 1.14
C LEU A 193 -11.54 -2.29 1.64
N LEU A 194 -10.72 -2.86 0.76
CA LEU A 194 -9.77 -3.91 1.11
C LEU A 194 -8.76 -3.39 2.14
N LEU A 195 -8.22 -2.17 1.96
CA LEU A 195 -7.33 -1.52 2.93
C LEU A 195 -7.99 -1.30 4.28
N ALA A 196 -9.29 -0.93 4.32
CA ALA A 196 -10.05 -0.80 5.55
C ALA A 196 -10.08 -2.14 6.32
N ASN A 197 -10.42 -3.23 5.62
CA ASN A 197 -10.48 -4.57 6.21
C ASN A 197 -9.10 -5.04 6.69
N MET A 198 -8.04 -4.82 5.92
CA MET A 198 -6.67 -5.15 6.32
C MET A 198 -6.20 -4.34 7.53
N ALA A 199 -6.56 -3.06 7.59
CA ALA A 199 -6.29 -2.24 8.75
C ALA A 199 -7.05 -2.74 9.99
N LEU A 200 -8.29 -3.19 9.85
CA LEU A 200 -9.10 -3.73 10.95
C LEU A 200 -8.50 -5.04 11.48
N PHE A 201 -8.53 -6.09 10.67
CA PHE A 201 -8.15 -7.43 11.11
C PHE A 201 -6.66 -7.53 11.44
N GLY A 202 -5.80 -6.90 10.64
CA GLY A 202 -4.37 -6.86 10.92
C GLY A 202 -4.05 -6.17 12.25
N SER A 203 -4.73 -5.06 12.56
CA SER A 203 -4.54 -4.37 13.84
C SER A 203 -5.08 -5.16 15.03
N LEU A 204 -6.25 -5.81 14.89
CA LEU A 204 -6.83 -6.65 15.94
C LEU A 204 -5.93 -7.84 16.26
N ILE A 205 -5.47 -8.55 15.23
CA ILE A 205 -4.51 -9.65 15.36
C ILE A 205 -3.24 -9.15 16.07
N TYR A 206 -2.69 -8.00 15.65
CA TYR A 206 -1.52 -7.42 16.29
C TYR A 206 -1.74 -7.10 17.77
N VAL A 207 -2.87 -6.49 18.15
CA VAL A 207 -3.19 -6.17 19.56
C VAL A 207 -3.30 -7.44 20.41
N CYS A 208 -3.93 -8.50 19.88
CA CYS A 208 -4.10 -9.76 20.59
C CYS A 208 -2.78 -10.55 20.72
N THR A 209 -1.83 -10.34 19.81
CA THR A 209 -0.58 -11.11 19.69
C THR A 209 0.67 -10.26 19.88
N VAL A 210 0.55 -9.09 20.52
CA VAL A 210 1.67 -8.15 20.70
C VAL A 210 2.80 -8.79 21.52
N ASP A 211 2.44 -9.61 22.50
CA ASP A 211 3.37 -10.27 23.42
C ASP A 211 3.93 -11.59 22.87
N ASN A 212 3.31 -12.15 21.81
CA ASN A 212 3.68 -13.45 21.27
C ASN A 212 3.53 -13.50 19.74
N GLY A 213 4.66 -13.32 19.04
CA GLY A 213 4.73 -13.39 17.58
C GLY A 213 4.34 -14.75 17.00
N TRP A 214 4.55 -15.87 17.72
CA TRP A 214 4.18 -17.20 17.21
C TRP A 214 2.67 -17.37 17.08
N LEU A 215 1.88 -16.83 18.02
CA LEU A 215 0.42 -16.79 17.88
C LEU A 215 -0.01 -16.00 16.65
N ARG A 216 0.73 -14.93 16.31
CA ARG A 216 0.48 -14.15 15.09
C ARG A 216 0.74 -14.96 13.82
N VAL A 217 1.83 -15.71 13.78
CA VAL A 217 2.14 -16.62 12.67
C VAL A 217 1.10 -17.73 12.58
N ALA A 218 0.62 -18.28 13.71
CA ALA A 218 -0.36 -19.35 13.76
C ALA A 218 -1.71 -18.99 13.11
N VAL A 219 -2.05 -17.69 13.00
CA VAL A 219 -3.22 -17.24 12.24
C VAL A 219 -3.14 -17.62 10.76
N LEU A 220 -1.94 -17.61 10.17
CA LEU A 220 -1.75 -17.86 8.74
C LEU A 220 -2.11 -19.30 8.31
N PRO A 221 -1.62 -20.39 8.93
CA PRO A 221 -2.04 -21.74 8.57
C PRO A 221 -3.53 -21.99 8.87
N MET A 222 -4.09 -21.42 9.93
CA MET A 222 -5.54 -21.50 10.18
C MET A 222 -6.35 -20.86 9.06
N LEU A 223 -5.94 -19.66 8.63
CA LEU A 223 -6.56 -18.97 7.51
C LEU A 223 -6.34 -19.73 6.19
N ALA A 224 -5.15 -20.29 5.95
CA ALA A 224 -4.89 -21.12 4.78
C ALA A 224 -5.85 -22.32 4.75
N GLY A 225 -6.00 -23.01 5.88
CA GLY A 225 -6.93 -24.12 6.03
C GLY A 225 -8.38 -23.70 5.72
N MET A 226 -8.82 -22.55 6.25
CA MET A 226 -10.15 -22.00 5.94
C MET A 226 -10.34 -21.75 4.44
N LEU A 227 -9.38 -21.09 3.78
CA LEU A 227 -9.46 -20.75 2.36
C LEU A 227 -9.39 -21.98 1.44
N LEU A 228 -8.56 -22.95 1.79
CA LEU A 228 -8.41 -24.19 1.02
C LEU A 228 -9.65 -25.08 1.17
N ALA A 229 -10.14 -25.27 2.40
CA ALA A 229 -11.33 -26.08 2.67
C ALA A 229 -12.60 -25.44 2.09
N ALA A 230 -12.69 -24.10 2.06
CA ALA A 230 -13.82 -23.38 1.48
C ALA A 230 -14.03 -23.66 -0.03
N ARG A 231 -13.04 -24.21 -0.75
CA ARG A 231 -13.22 -24.64 -2.14
C ARG A 231 -14.22 -25.80 -2.28
N ASN A 232 -14.44 -26.55 -1.20
CA ASN A 232 -15.49 -27.55 -1.16
C ASN A 232 -16.80 -26.89 -0.70
N THR A 233 -17.76 -26.77 -1.63
CA THR A 233 -19.07 -26.12 -1.41
C THR A 233 -19.91 -26.76 -0.31
N THR A 234 -19.65 -28.03 0.04
CA THR A 234 -20.34 -28.76 1.11
C THR A 234 -19.72 -28.55 2.49
N SER A 235 -18.57 -27.88 2.58
CA SER A 235 -17.86 -27.68 3.85
C SER A 235 -18.48 -26.55 4.68
N TRP A 236 -18.35 -26.63 6.01
CA TRP A 236 -18.67 -25.51 6.89
C TRP A 236 -17.77 -24.29 6.63
N ASN A 237 -16.56 -24.51 6.11
CA ASN A 237 -15.64 -23.45 5.72
C ASN A 237 -16.22 -22.59 4.59
N HIS A 238 -16.87 -23.21 3.60
CA HIS A 238 -17.56 -22.50 2.53
C HIS A 238 -18.73 -21.66 3.07
N ILE A 239 -19.50 -22.20 4.03
CA ILE A 239 -20.57 -21.44 4.70
C ILE A 239 -20.01 -20.19 5.38
N VAL A 240 -18.89 -20.33 6.12
CA VAL A 240 -18.22 -19.19 6.77
C VAL A 240 -17.63 -18.21 5.75
N PHE A 241 -17.09 -18.71 4.64
CA PHE A 241 -16.50 -17.89 3.59
C PHE A 241 -17.56 -17.04 2.87
N GLU A 242 -18.73 -17.61 2.60
CA GLU A 242 -19.89 -16.92 2.02
C GLU A 242 -20.61 -16.02 3.03
N PHE A 243 -20.45 -16.26 4.33
CA PHE A 243 -21.06 -15.47 5.39
C PHE A 243 -20.51 -14.03 5.44
N THR A 244 -21.16 -13.14 4.70
CA THR A 244 -20.83 -11.72 4.59
C THR A 244 -21.99 -10.86 5.11
N PRO A 245 -22.19 -10.77 6.45
CA PRO A 245 -23.37 -10.13 7.04
C PRO A 245 -23.48 -8.64 6.70
N VAL A 246 -22.37 -8.01 6.34
CA VAL A 246 -22.28 -6.61 5.91
C VAL A 246 -21.48 -6.57 4.60
N SER A 247 -22.06 -7.12 3.53
CA SER A 247 -21.39 -7.35 2.23
C SER A 247 -20.81 -6.09 1.58
N TRP A 248 -21.35 -4.91 1.91
CA TRP A 248 -20.86 -3.61 1.48
C TRP A 248 -19.60 -3.13 2.25
N ALA A 249 -19.35 -3.66 3.45
CA ALA A 249 -18.22 -3.26 4.32
C ALA A 249 -17.14 -4.34 4.44
N PHE A 250 -17.52 -5.62 4.37
CA PHE A 250 -16.68 -6.77 4.67
C PHE A 250 -16.96 -7.92 3.73
N ARG A 251 -15.86 -8.52 3.24
CA ARG A 251 -15.86 -9.82 2.56
C ARG A 251 -14.77 -10.69 3.16
N PHE A 252 -15.10 -11.95 3.43
CA PHE A 252 -14.13 -12.89 4.02
C PHE A 252 -12.94 -13.11 3.08
N ASP A 253 -13.16 -13.09 1.76
CA ASP A 253 -12.11 -13.20 0.75
C ASP A 253 -10.97 -12.18 0.96
N TYR A 254 -11.24 -10.98 1.46
CA TYR A 254 -10.17 -9.99 1.72
C TYR A 254 -9.15 -10.47 2.74
N LEU A 255 -9.53 -11.38 3.65
CA LEU A 255 -8.63 -11.87 4.70
C LEU A 255 -7.40 -12.59 4.14
N LYS A 256 -7.43 -13.09 2.89
CA LYS A 256 -6.25 -13.65 2.22
C LYS A 256 -5.07 -12.66 2.15
N TYR A 257 -5.31 -11.35 2.16
CA TYR A 257 -4.22 -10.37 2.18
C TYR A 257 -3.51 -10.26 3.54
N LEU A 258 -3.99 -10.94 4.59
CA LEU A 258 -3.26 -11.09 5.85
C LEU A 258 -1.94 -11.86 5.68
N PHE A 259 -1.80 -12.70 4.63
CA PHE A 259 -0.52 -13.30 4.24
C PHE A 259 0.55 -12.28 3.87
N ILE A 260 0.20 -11.00 3.66
CA ILE A 260 1.14 -9.89 3.41
C ILE A 260 1.24 -8.97 4.63
N VAL A 261 0.10 -8.64 5.25
CA VAL A 261 0.04 -7.70 6.39
C VAL A 261 0.74 -8.25 7.63
N ILE A 262 0.58 -9.55 7.93
CA ILE A 262 1.22 -10.18 9.10
C ILE A 262 2.75 -10.17 8.96
N PRO A 263 3.35 -10.63 7.85
CA PRO A 263 4.76 -10.43 7.58
C PRO A 263 5.23 -8.98 7.73
N GLY A 264 4.46 -8.03 7.19
CA GLY A 264 4.71 -6.59 7.37
C GLY A 264 4.80 -6.18 8.84
N SER A 265 3.94 -6.71 9.71
CA SER A 265 3.97 -6.39 11.14
C SER A 265 5.29 -6.76 11.83
N PHE A 266 5.91 -7.88 11.43
CA PHE A 266 7.25 -8.27 11.92
C PHE A 266 8.33 -7.34 11.39
N ALA A 267 8.23 -6.90 10.14
CA ALA A 267 9.14 -5.91 9.58
C ALA A 267 9.10 -4.60 10.40
N GLY A 268 7.90 -4.18 10.79
CA GLY A 268 7.71 -3.04 11.70
C GLY A 268 8.35 -3.24 13.08
N GLU A 269 8.28 -4.44 13.65
CA GLU A 269 8.88 -4.75 14.95
C GLU A 269 10.40 -4.70 14.87
N TYR A 270 10.99 -5.30 13.84
CA TYR A 270 12.44 -5.26 13.68
C TYR A 270 12.94 -3.82 13.47
N LEU A 271 12.21 -3.00 12.71
CA LEU A 271 12.55 -1.59 12.52
C LEU A 271 12.40 -0.80 13.83
N LYS A 272 11.35 -1.05 14.60
CA LYS A 272 11.13 -0.39 15.90
C LYS A 272 12.23 -0.74 16.90
N ASP A 273 12.61 -2.02 16.98
CA ASP A 273 13.75 -2.48 17.79
C ASP A 273 15.03 -1.75 17.39
N TRP A 274 15.26 -1.59 16.09
CA TRP A 274 16.41 -0.86 15.58
C TRP A 274 16.37 0.62 15.97
N CYS A 275 15.23 1.32 15.82
CA CYS A 275 15.10 2.72 16.22
C CYS A 275 15.40 2.94 17.71
N ILE A 276 14.89 2.04 18.58
CA ILE A 276 15.16 2.10 20.03
C ILE A 276 16.65 1.95 20.31
N LYS A 277 17.31 0.96 19.68
CA LYS A 277 18.75 0.70 19.85
C LYS A 277 19.63 1.80 19.23
N ALA A 278 19.19 2.40 18.13
CA ALA A 278 19.88 3.50 17.48
C ALA A 278 19.81 4.79 18.30
N THR A 279 18.75 4.99 19.08
CA THR A 279 18.60 6.14 19.98
C THR A 279 19.44 5.98 21.26
N SER A 280 19.67 4.75 21.73
CA SER A 280 20.37 4.49 23.01
C SER A 280 21.89 4.37 22.91
N LYS A 281 22.48 4.26 21.71
CA LYS A 281 23.94 4.14 21.53
C LYS A 281 24.54 5.41 20.88
N SER A 282 25.56 5.97 21.54
CA SER A 282 26.46 7.04 21.04
C SER A 282 27.25 6.57 19.78
N PRO A 283 27.77 7.47 18.92
CA PRO A 283 27.97 7.26 17.49
C PRO A 283 29.28 6.56 17.14
N ASP A 284 29.66 5.49 17.84
CA ASP A 284 30.67 4.56 17.33
C ASP A 284 30.05 3.69 16.22
N ARG A 285 29.63 4.37 15.14
CA ARG A 285 29.31 3.74 13.86
C ARG A 285 30.64 3.23 13.30
N LYS A 286 30.99 1.98 13.58
CA LYS A 286 31.86 1.25 12.65
C LYS A 286 31.12 1.22 11.31
N GLU A 287 31.58 2.06 10.39
CA GLU A 287 31.01 2.16 9.05
C GLU A 287 31.24 0.85 8.32
N ASN A 288 30.17 0.36 7.69
CA ASN A 288 30.29 -0.81 6.83
C ASN A 288 31.09 -0.44 5.59
N ASN A 289 31.90 -1.40 5.12
CA ASN A 289 32.56 -1.28 3.83
C ASN A 289 31.55 -0.83 2.76
N TYR A 290 31.90 0.22 2.01
CA TYR A 290 31.05 0.81 0.99
C TYR A 290 30.54 -0.24 -0.02
N LEU A 291 31.37 -1.22 -0.38
CA LEU A 291 31.01 -2.32 -1.28
C LEU A 291 29.88 -3.19 -0.71
N VAL A 292 29.92 -3.47 0.60
CA VAL A 292 28.87 -4.25 1.27
C VAL A 292 27.57 -3.46 1.27
N THR A 293 27.62 -2.16 1.59
CA THR A 293 26.45 -1.29 1.66
C THR A 293 25.80 -1.10 0.29
N ILE A 294 26.59 -0.90 -0.77
CA ILE A 294 26.10 -0.82 -2.16
C ILE A 294 25.51 -2.16 -2.58
N GLY A 295 26.21 -3.27 -2.33
CA GLY A 295 25.73 -4.61 -2.66
C GLY A 295 24.39 -4.93 -1.99
N LEU A 296 24.24 -4.64 -0.70
CA LEU A 296 22.97 -4.82 0.03
C LEU A 296 21.84 -3.92 -0.46
N THR A 297 22.15 -2.83 -1.16
CA THR A 297 21.16 -1.94 -1.77
C THR A 297 20.71 -2.45 -3.15
N LEU A 298 21.65 -2.93 -3.97
CA LEU A 298 21.39 -3.32 -5.36
C LEU A 298 20.88 -4.76 -5.53
N ILE A 299 21.35 -5.71 -4.73
CA ILE A 299 20.95 -7.12 -4.86
C ILE A 299 19.43 -7.32 -4.69
N PRO A 300 18.74 -6.70 -3.71
CA PRO A 300 17.28 -6.81 -3.62
C PRO A 300 16.55 -6.34 -4.88
N VAL A 301 17.04 -5.27 -5.53
CA VAL A 301 16.49 -4.77 -6.79
C VAL A 301 16.69 -5.79 -7.91
N LEU A 302 17.89 -6.40 -7.98
CA LEU A 302 18.17 -7.46 -8.95
C LEU A 302 17.30 -8.70 -8.72
N ILE A 303 17.07 -9.11 -7.47
CA ILE A 303 16.17 -10.22 -7.12
C ILE A 303 14.74 -9.92 -7.61
N ILE A 304 14.26 -8.69 -7.43
CA ILE A 304 12.94 -8.27 -7.95
C ILE A 304 12.91 -8.41 -9.47
N ILE A 305 13.90 -7.88 -10.20
CA ILE A 305 13.96 -7.94 -11.67
C ILE A 305 13.97 -9.39 -12.15
N VAL A 306 14.80 -10.24 -11.55
CA VAL A 306 14.90 -11.67 -11.89
C VAL A 306 13.55 -12.37 -11.69
N ASN A 307 12.86 -12.12 -10.57
CA ASN A 307 11.56 -12.73 -10.30
C ASN A 307 10.47 -12.23 -11.23
N LEU A 308 10.42 -10.92 -11.50
CA LEU A 308 9.46 -10.37 -12.45
C LEU A 308 9.68 -10.97 -13.84
N TYR A 309 10.91 -10.98 -14.34
CA TYR A 309 11.22 -11.54 -15.65
C TYR A 309 10.95 -13.05 -15.72
N GLY A 310 11.43 -13.80 -14.74
CA GLY A 310 11.36 -15.26 -14.72
C GLY A 310 9.93 -15.78 -14.54
N LEU A 311 9.13 -15.16 -13.68
CA LEU A 311 7.73 -15.52 -13.49
C LEU A 311 6.88 -15.10 -14.68
N TYR A 312 7.13 -13.92 -15.26
CA TYR A 312 6.45 -13.44 -16.44
C TYR A 312 6.76 -14.29 -17.68
N THR A 313 8.02 -14.70 -17.90
CA THR A 313 8.41 -15.54 -19.04
C THR A 313 8.22 -17.04 -18.80
N ARG A 314 7.77 -17.44 -17.60
CA ARG A 314 7.66 -18.84 -17.17
C ARG A 314 9.00 -19.60 -17.19
N ALA A 315 10.13 -18.90 -17.14
CA ALA A 315 11.46 -19.49 -16.99
C ALA A 315 11.73 -19.87 -15.50
N LEU A 316 10.90 -20.78 -14.96
CA LEU A 316 10.78 -21.02 -13.52
C LEU A 316 12.07 -21.56 -12.86
N LEU A 317 12.73 -22.54 -13.48
CA LEU A 317 13.96 -23.11 -12.94
C LEU A 317 15.12 -22.11 -12.98
N LEU A 318 15.22 -21.33 -14.06
CA LEU A 318 16.19 -20.24 -14.16
C LEU A 318 15.93 -19.18 -13.09
N ASN A 319 14.67 -18.79 -12.90
CA ASN A 319 14.27 -17.85 -11.86
C ASN A 319 14.67 -18.34 -10.46
N LEU A 320 14.35 -19.59 -10.15
CA LEU A 320 14.67 -20.20 -8.86
C LEU A 320 16.19 -20.26 -8.64
N GLY A 321 16.94 -20.76 -9.61
CA GLY A 321 18.39 -20.84 -9.56
C GLY A 321 19.04 -19.48 -9.32
N CYS A 322 18.72 -18.48 -10.17
CA CYS A 322 19.23 -17.12 -10.02
C CYS A 322 18.83 -16.49 -8.67
N THR A 323 17.59 -16.70 -8.21
CA THR A 323 17.11 -16.19 -6.92
C THR A 323 17.92 -16.79 -5.76
N LEU A 324 18.14 -18.11 -5.74
CA LEU A 324 18.93 -18.77 -4.70
C LEU A 324 20.38 -18.30 -4.69
N THR A 325 21.01 -18.12 -5.85
CA THR A 325 22.36 -17.56 -5.97
C THR A 325 22.44 -16.13 -5.42
N LEU A 326 21.49 -15.27 -5.78
CA LEU A 326 21.46 -13.89 -5.30
C LEU A 326 21.20 -13.81 -3.79
N LEU A 327 20.32 -14.66 -3.26
CA LEU A 327 20.09 -14.77 -1.81
C LEU A 327 21.36 -15.25 -1.08
N ALA A 328 22.07 -16.24 -1.62
CA ALA A 328 23.34 -16.71 -1.06
C ALA A 328 24.40 -15.59 -1.05
N PHE A 329 24.51 -14.82 -2.14
CA PHE A 329 25.41 -13.67 -2.19
C PHE A 329 25.02 -12.59 -1.16
N MET A 330 23.72 -12.29 -1.04
CA MET A 330 23.22 -11.37 -0.02
C MET A 330 23.51 -11.85 1.40
N HIS A 331 23.42 -13.16 1.67
CA HIS A 331 23.79 -13.74 2.96
C HIS A 331 25.27 -13.49 3.31
N ILE A 332 26.17 -13.65 2.33
CA ILE A 332 27.61 -13.36 2.48
C ILE A 332 27.83 -11.87 2.78
N LEU A 333 27.12 -10.96 2.10
CA LEU A 333 27.24 -9.53 2.41
C LEU A 333 26.74 -9.19 3.81
N ILE A 334 25.63 -9.78 4.26
CA ILE A 334 25.11 -9.58 5.62
C ILE A 334 26.08 -10.13 6.67
N SER A 335 26.73 -11.28 6.42
CA SER A 335 27.71 -11.85 7.35
C SER A 335 28.97 -10.98 7.48
N ARG A 336 29.36 -10.31 6.39
CA ARG A 336 30.45 -9.32 6.35
C ARG A 336 30.08 -7.94 6.87
N SER A 337 28.78 -7.65 7.02
CA SER A 337 28.32 -6.38 7.59
C SER A 337 28.57 -6.31 9.10
N SER A 338 28.65 -5.09 9.61
CA SER A 338 28.90 -4.71 10.99
C SER A 338 27.97 -3.55 11.41
N GLY A 339 28.00 -3.19 12.69
CA GLY A 339 27.19 -2.10 13.23
C GLY A 339 25.76 -2.47 13.64
N ILE A 340 25.04 -1.49 14.17
CA ILE A 340 23.71 -1.67 14.80
C ILE A 340 22.66 -2.15 13.78
N SER A 341 22.76 -1.71 12.52
CA SER A 341 21.82 -2.04 11.45
C SER A 341 21.93 -3.48 10.93
N ARG A 342 23.04 -4.18 11.23
CA ARG A 342 23.23 -5.59 10.82
C ARG A 342 22.10 -6.49 11.29
N GLU A 343 21.66 -6.32 12.54
CA GLU A 343 20.62 -7.18 13.10
C GLU A 343 19.28 -6.99 12.40
N LEU A 344 18.94 -5.74 12.05
CA LEU A 344 17.77 -5.42 11.24
C LEU A 344 17.83 -6.12 9.89
N TRP A 345 18.94 -5.95 9.16
CA TRP A 345 19.11 -6.56 7.83
C TRP A 345 19.07 -8.08 7.89
N ARG A 346 19.68 -8.68 8.91
CA ARG A 346 19.66 -10.14 9.12
C ARG A 346 18.24 -10.66 9.34
N LYS A 347 17.45 -10.01 10.21
CA LYS A 347 16.05 -10.40 10.47
C LYS A 347 15.18 -10.23 9.23
N MET A 348 15.29 -9.09 8.55
CA MET A 348 14.58 -8.79 7.31
C MET A 348 14.92 -9.78 6.19
N TYR A 349 16.21 -10.06 5.98
CA TYR A 349 16.69 -11.02 4.98
C TYR A 349 16.19 -12.42 5.28
N ARG A 350 16.28 -12.91 6.52
CA ARG A 350 15.82 -14.27 6.86
C ARG A 350 14.33 -14.45 6.59
N ALA A 351 13.50 -13.49 7.01
CA ALA A 351 12.07 -13.54 6.75
C ALA A 351 11.76 -13.40 5.26
N GLY A 352 12.40 -12.44 4.58
CA GLY A 352 12.19 -12.18 3.15
C GLY A 352 12.64 -13.34 2.25
N ALA A 353 13.83 -13.89 2.49
CA ALA A 353 14.36 -15.04 1.77
C ALA A 353 13.48 -16.28 1.97
N TYR A 354 13.05 -16.55 3.21
CA TYR A 354 12.16 -17.66 3.50
C TYR A 354 10.83 -17.54 2.75
N LEU A 355 10.15 -16.39 2.83
CA LEU A 355 8.85 -16.20 2.17
C LEU A 355 8.99 -16.21 0.64
N LEU A 356 10.06 -15.63 0.09
CA LEU A 356 10.32 -15.67 -1.35
C LEU A 356 10.50 -17.11 -1.84
N VAL A 357 11.37 -17.88 -1.20
CA VAL A 357 11.60 -19.29 -1.56
C VAL A 357 10.34 -20.12 -1.34
N LEU A 358 9.63 -19.92 -0.23
CA LEU A 358 8.36 -20.59 0.05
C LEU A 358 7.36 -20.33 -1.08
N GLY A 359 7.18 -19.08 -1.51
CA GLY A 359 6.27 -18.75 -2.58
C GLY A 359 6.68 -19.31 -3.95
N LEU A 360 7.98 -19.40 -4.24
CA LEU A 360 8.48 -20.07 -5.44
C LEU A 360 8.30 -21.60 -5.39
N VAL A 361 8.34 -22.21 -4.21
CA VAL A 361 8.02 -23.64 -4.01
C VAL A 361 6.51 -23.90 -4.17
N PHE A 362 5.67 -22.99 -3.67
CA PHE A 362 4.22 -23.05 -3.86
C PHE A 362 3.76 -22.79 -5.31
N GLU A 363 4.65 -22.31 -6.18
CA GLU A 363 4.30 -21.84 -7.54
C GLU A 363 3.47 -22.85 -8.32
N ALA A 364 3.87 -24.12 -8.31
CA ALA A 364 3.19 -25.18 -9.05
C ALA A 364 1.83 -25.61 -8.43
N PHE A 365 1.60 -25.35 -7.15
CA PHE A 365 0.43 -25.85 -6.42
C PHE A 365 -0.90 -25.32 -7.00
N GLU A 366 -0.92 -24.09 -7.51
CA GLU A 366 -2.12 -23.46 -8.09
C GLU A 366 -1.98 -23.16 -9.58
N GLY A 367 -1.11 -23.90 -10.28
CA GLY A 367 -0.85 -23.76 -11.72
C GLY A 367 0.06 -22.58 -12.09
N GLY A 368 0.19 -21.59 -11.20
CA GLY A 368 1.21 -20.55 -11.27
C GLY A 368 0.90 -19.33 -10.40
N VAL A 369 1.77 -18.32 -10.47
CA VAL A 369 1.57 -17.04 -9.77
C VAL A 369 0.57 -16.17 -10.53
N ARG A 370 -0.43 -15.61 -9.84
CA ARG A 370 -1.37 -14.63 -10.41
C ARG A 370 -1.96 -13.73 -9.32
N LYS A 371 -2.44 -12.53 -9.70
CA LYS A 371 -2.91 -11.48 -8.78
C LYS A 371 -4.43 -11.49 -8.55
N ASP A 372 -5.25 -11.56 -9.59
CA ASP A 372 -6.69 -11.27 -9.41
C ASP A 372 -7.43 -12.45 -8.74
N THR A 373 -7.15 -13.67 -9.18
CA THR A 373 -7.39 -14.89 -8.37
C THR A 373 -6.12 -15.21 -7.57
N ALA A 374 -5.75 -14.31 -6.66
CA ALA A 374 -4.44 -14.33 -6.01
C ALA A 374 -4.10 -15.68 -5.35
N THR A 375 -2.98 -16.25 -5.77
CA THR A 375 -2.46 -17.54 -5.30
C THR A 375 -1.61 -17.38 -4.03
N PHE A 376 -1.43 -18.45 -3.27
CA PHE A 376 -0.54 -18.48 -2.10
C PHE A 376 0.88 -18.05 -2.48
N SER A 377 1.35 -18.52 -3.64
CA SER A 377 2.62 -18.13 -4.24
C SER A 377 2.74 -16.62 -4.40
N TYR A 378 1.68 -15.94 -4.84
CA TYR A 378 1.66 -14.49 -4.99
C TYR A 378 1.84 -13.77 -3.65
N TYR A 379 1.13 -14.18 -2.58
CA TYR A 379 1.27 -13.55 -1.27
C TYR A 379 2.68 -13.73 -0.68
N PHE A 380 3.24 -14.94 -0.78
CA PHE A 380 4.55 -15.25 -0.23
C PHE A 380 5.69 -14.59 -1.02
N ILE A 381 5.66 -14.65 -2.36
CA ILE A 381 6.64 -13.99 -3.23
C ILE A 381 6.64 -12.48 -2.97
N THR A 382 5.47 -11.84 -3.01
CA THR A 382 5.38 -10.38 -2.85
C THR A 382 5.79 -9.92 -1.45
N SER A 383 5.47 -10.69 -0.40
CA SER A 383 5.95 -10.42 0.96
C SER A 383 7.47 -10.58 1.09
N GLY A 384 8.03 -11.61 0.46
CA GLY A 384 9.46 -11.84 0.41
C GLY A 384 10.20 -10.70 -0.29
N LEU A 385 9.72 -10.29 -1.46
CA LEU A 385 10.24 -9.15 -2.22
C LEU A 385 10.10 -7.83 -1.43
N ALA A 386 9.00 -7.63 -0.70
CA ALA A 386 8.80 -6.43 0.11
C ALA A 386 9.83 -6.33 1.26
N PHE A 387 10.10 -7.44 1.96
CA PHE A 387 11.15 -7.51 2.99
C PHE A 387 12.53 -7.15 2.44
N LEU A 388 12.89 -7.71 1.28
CA LEU A 388 14.18 -7.46 0.65
C LEU A 388 14.29 -6.02 0.15
N SER A 389 13.24 -5.51 -0.50
CA SER A 389 13.16 -4.10 -0.93
C SER A 389 13.28 -3.14 0.25
N PHE A 390 12.68 -3.49 1.40
CA PHE A 390 12.76 -2.68 2.61
C PHE A 390 14.21 -2.48 3.10
N ILE A 391 15.09 -3.47 2.90
CA ILE A 391 16.53 -3.33 3.21
C ILE A 391 17.15 -2.22 2.35
N SER A 392 16.86 -2.19 1.05
CA SER A 392 17.31 -1.11 0.16
C SER A 392 16.77 0.25 0.60
N PHE A 393 15.48 0.35 0.96
CA PHE A 393 14.89 1.61 1.43
C PHE A 393 15.51 2.10 2.74
N HIS A 394 15.77 1.20 3.70
CA HIS A 394 16.48 1.52 4.92
C HIS A 394 17.90 2.03 4.61
N LEU A 395 18.64 1.37 3.72
CA LEU A 395 19.98 1.82 3.32
C LEU A 395 19.95 3.20 2.67
N LEU A 396 19.04 3.43 1.71
CA LEU A 396 18.92 4.71 1.00
C LEU A 396 18.49 5.86 1.93
N CYS A 397 17.58 5.61 2.87
CA CYS A 397 17.03 6.66 3.76
C CYS A 397 17.83 6.87 5.05
N ASP A 398 18.23 5.79 5.73
CA ASP A 398 18.79 5.87 7.10
C ASP A 398 20.33 5.76 7.13
N VAL A 399 20.94 5.19 6.08
CA VAL A 399 22.41 5.05 5.95
C VAL A 399 22.98 6.09 4.99
N PHE A 400 22.56 6.08 3.72
CA PHE A 400 23.00 7.05 2.71
C PHE A 400 22.36 8.43 2.87
N GLN A 401 21.26 8.53 3.63
CA GLN A 401 20.57 9.79 3.92
C GLN A 401 20.21 10.59 2.66
N ILE A 402 19.71 9.91 1.62
CA ILE A 402 19.30 10.56 0.37
C ILE A 402 18.05 11.42 0.64
N LYS A 403 18.29 12.70 0.94
CA LYS A 403 17.25 13.64 1.40
C LYS A 403 16.08 13.74 0.44
N TRP A 404 16.32 13.76 -0.88
CA TRP A 404 15.23 13.82 -1.85
C TRP A 404 14.31 12.60 -1.74
N LEU A 405 14.86 11.39 -1.68
CA LEU A 405 14.07 10.17 -1.53
C LEU A 405 13.30 10.17 -0.20
N THR A 406 13.99 10.48 0.89
CA THR A 406 13.41 10.44 2.24
C THR A 406 12.33 11.49 2.46
N HIS A 407 12.56 12.73 2.04
CA HIS A 407 11.58 13.81 2.22
C HIS A 407 10.45 13.71 1.21
N SER A 408 10.75 13.58 -0.09
CA SER A 408 9.73 13.57 -1.15
C SER A 408 8.79 12.38 -0.97
N LEU A 409 9.32 11.15 -1.01
CA LEU A 409 8.47 9.96 -0.82
C LEU A 409 7.87 9.91 0.58
N GLY A 410 8.62 10.36 1.59
CA GLY A 410 8.11 10.44 2.95
C GLY A 410 6.86 11.32 3.08
N TYR A 411 6.77 12.44 2.36
CA TYR A 411 5.57 13.28 2.37
C TYR A 411 4.37 12.61 1.67
N ALA A 412 4.58 11.96 0.52
CA ALA A 412 3.53 11.20 -0.14
C ALA A 412 3.02 10.05 0.75
N GLY A 413 3.95 9.32 1.38
CA GLY A 413 3.65 8.24 2.30
C GLY A 413 2.85 8.69 3.52
N GLN A 414 3.04 9.92 4.00
CA GLN A 414 2.30 10.47 5.15
C GLN A 414 0.82 10.73 4.88
N ASN A 415 0.47 11.03 3.63
CA ASN A 415 -0.89 11.38 3.20
C ASN A 415 -1.30 10.52 1.99
N PRO A 416 -1.34 9.19 2.13
CA PRO A 416 -1.58 8.31 1.00
C PRO A 416 -3.00 8.44 0.47
N MET A 417 -3.98 8.83 1.32
CA MET A 417 -5.36 9.05 0.89
C MET A 417 -5.49 10.25 -0.06
N ILE A 418 -4.76 11.34 0.20
CA ILE A 418 -4.75 12.51 -0.70
C ILE A 418 -4.10 12.12 -2.03
N ALA A 419 -2.94 11.48 -1.97
CA ALA A 419 -2.23 11.04 -3.17
C ALA A 419 -3.11 10.14 -4.05
N TYR A 420 -3.80 9.18 -3.43
CA TYR A 420 -4.66 8.23 -4.12
C TYR A 420 -5.80 8.89 -4.90
N VAL A 421 -6.48 9.87 -4.29
CA VAL A 421 -7.69 10.47 -4.90
C VAL A 421 -7.40 11.73 -5.73
N ALA A 422 -6.16 12.24 -5.68
CA ALA A 422 -5.81 13.51 -6.32
C ALA A 422 -6.00 13.51 -7.84
N ILE A 423 -5.79 12.36 -8.50
CA ILE A 423 -5.97 12.29 -9.96
C ILE A 423 -7.43 12.46 -10.33
N ASP A 424 -8.29 11.56 -9.86
CA ASP A 424 -9.69 11.51 -10.28
C ASP A 424 -10.54 12.65 -9.71
N LEU A 425 -10.21 13.14 -8.50
CA LEU A 425 -11.03 14.14 -7.82
C LEU A 425 -10.52 15.58 -7.95
N LEU A 426 -9.29 15.80 -8.43
CA LEU A 426 -8.71 17.13 -8.58
C LEU A 426 -8.07 17.35 -9.95
N ILE A 427 -7.08 16.54 -10.33
CA ILE A 427 -6.26 16.80 -11.52
C ILE A 427 -7.07 16.64 -12.80
N MET A 428 -7.71 15.49 -13.00
CA MET A 428 -8.53 15.24 -14.18
C MET A 428 -9.71 16.22 -14.31
N PRO A 429 -10.47 16.52 -13.25
CA PRO A 429 -11.47 17.59 -13.29
C PRO A 429 -10.90 18.95 -13.70
N VAL A 430 -9.77 19.40 -13.12
CA VAL A 430 -9.15 20.69 -13.48
C VAL A 430 -8.68 20.69 -14.94
N LEU A 431 -8.05 19.61 -15.41
CA LEU A 431 -7.59 19.49 -16.80
C LEU A 431 -8.75 19.54 -17.79
N ASN A 432 -9.88 18.88 -17.48
CA ASN A 432 -11.06 18.91 -18.36
C ASN A 432 -11.76 20.27 -18.35
N LEU A 433 -11.93 20.90 -17.19
CA LEU A 433 -12.58 22.22 -17.07
C LEU A 433 -11.77 23.35 -17.73
N THR A 434 -10.45 23.22 -17.77
CA THR A 434 -9.56 24.19 -18.44
C THR A 434 -9.36 23.91 -19.93
N GLY A 435 -9.88 22.79 -20.44
CA GLY A 435 -9.63 22.31 -21.81
C GLY A 435 -8.25 21.70 -22.03
N ALA A 436 -7.38 21.70 -21.02
CA ALA A 436 -6.02 21.16 -21.09
C ALA A 436 -5.98 19.62 -21.26
N ALA A 437 -7.06 18.92 -20.93
CA ALA A 437 -7.18 17.48 -21.15
C ALA A 437 -7.02 17.08 -22.63
N SER A 438 -7.38 17.96 -23.57
CA SER A 438 -7.20 17.73 -25.02
C SER A 438 -5.73 17.49 -25.40
N TYR A 439 -4.78 18.11 -24.69
CA TYR A 439 -3.35 17.89 -24.92
C TYR A 439 -2.87 16.50 -24.51
N LEU A 440 -3.65 15.76 -23.69
CA LEU A 440 -3.29 14.40 -23.32
C LEU A 440 -3.36 13.42 -24.49
N GLU A 441 -4.16 13.72 -25.52
CA GLU A 441 -4.28 12.87 -26.71
C GLU A 441 -2.94 12.63 -27.41
N VAL A 442 -2.03 13.61 -27.38
CA VAL A 442 -0.67 13.49 -27.95
C VAL A 442 0.09 12.33 -27.32
N PHE A 443 -0.18 12.01 -26.05
CA PHE A 443 0.53 10.94 -25.35
C PHE A 443 0.12 9.54 -25.80
N SER A 444 -0.99 9.39 -26.52
CA SER A 444 -1.43 8.09 -27.03
C SER A 444 -0.69 7.59 -28.28
N ARG A 445 0.25 8.39 -28.83
CA ARG A 445 0.91 8.08 -30.10
C ARG A 445 2.04 7.05 -30.03
N SER A 446 2.65 6.85 -28.87
CA SER A 446 3.76 5.88 -28.71
C SER A 446 3.91 5.41 -27.27
N ALA A 447 4.60 4.28 -27.08
CA ALA A 447 4.87 3.73 -25.74
C ALA A 447 5.56 4.73 -24.81
N LEU A 448 6.57 5.46 -25.30
CA LEU A 448 7.33 6.43 -24.52
C LEU A 448 6.45 7.61 -24.09
N LEU A 449 5.62 8.11 -25.02
CA LEU A 449 4.69 9.20 -24.73
C LEU A 449 3.59 8.74 -23.76
N GLY A 450 3.06 7.54 -23.93
CA GLY A 450 2.05 6.97 -23.03
C GLY A 450 2.58 6.79 -21.61
N PHE A 451 3.85 6.41 -21.46
CA PHE A 451 4.54 6.39 -20.17
C PHE A 451 4.73 7.81 -19.60
N THR A 452 5.11 8.76 -20.46
CA THR A 452 5.30 10.17 -20.07
C THR A 452 4.03 10.78 -19.49
N GLN A 453 2.84 10.48 -20.05
CA GLN A 453 1.57 10.89 -19.45
C GLN A 453 1.43 10.39 -18.01
N GLY A 454 1.70 9.10 -17.78
CA GLY A 454 1.66 8.51 -16.45
C GLY A 454 2.59 9.23 -15.47
N VAL A 455 3.82 9.55 -15.92
CA VAL A 455 4.79 10.32 -15.13
C VAL A 455 4.29 11.73 -14.82
N VAL A 456 3.72 12.44 -15.80
CA VAL A 456 3.18 13.79 -15.63
C VAL A 456 2.04 13.79 -14.62
N LEU A 457 1.03 12.94 -14.79
CA LEU A 457 -0.13 12.86 -13.90
C LEU A 457 0.27 12.43 -12.48
N THR A 458 1.18 11.46 -12.36
CA THR A 458 1.72 11.03 -11.05
C THR A 458 2.49 12.15 -10.37
N THR A 459 3.28 12.92 -11.15
CA THR A 459 4.03 14.07 -10.62
C THR A 459 3.09 15.16 -10.12
N LEU A 460 1.99 15.44 -10.84
CA LEU A 460 0.96 16.37 -10.39
C LEU A 460 0.31 15.91 -9.07
N ALA A 461 -0.07 14.63 -8.97
CA ALA A 461 -0.66 14.06 -7.75
C ALA A 461 0.33 14.11 -6.58
N PHE A 462 1.60 13.83 -6.87
CA PHE A 462 2.69 13.97 -5.93
C PHE A 462 2.86 15.41 -5.45
N LEU A 463 2.88 16.40 -6.35
CA LEU A 463 3.04 17.81 -6.01
C LEU A 463 1.90 18.33 -5.14
N VAL A 464 0.65 17.98 -5.46
CA VAL A 464 -0.52 18.30 -4.63
C VAL A 464 -0.34 17.75 -3.22
N THR A 465 0.00 16.46 -3.12
CA THR A 465 0.20 15.81 -1.82
C THR A 465 1.38 16.42 -1.07
N TYR A 466 2.49 16.69 -1.75
CA TYR A 466 3.68 17.31 -1.18
C TYR A 466 3.38 18.67 -0.59
N VAL A 467 2.72 19.56 -1.34
CA VAL A 467 2.38 20.92 -0.91
C VAL A 467 1.45 20.88 0.30
N LEU A 468 0.38 20.07 0.25
CA LEU A 468 -0.57 19.93 1.36
C LEU A 468 0.10 19.38 2.61
N THR A 469 0.91 18.34 2.47
CA THR A 469 1.64 17.73 3.59
C THR A 469 2.63 18.71 4.21
N LYS A 470 3.38 19.46 3.39
CA LYS A 470 4.34 20.48 3.84
C LYS A 470 3.66 21.62 4.59
N ARG A 471 2.41 21.97 4.22
CA ARG A 471 1.57 22.95 4.93
C ARG A 471 0.89 22.40 6.19
N GLY A 472 1.16 21.14 6.56
CA GLY A 472 0.59 20.50 7.74
C GLY A 472 -0.84 19.96 7.55
N CYS A 473 -1.37 19.95 6.32
CA CYS A 473 -2.64 19.33 6.00
C CYS A 473 -2.46 17.80 5.97
N HIS A 474 -2.88 17.14 7.05
CA HIS A 474 -2.83 15.69 7.16
C HIS A 474 -4.22 15.09 7.25
N TRP A 475 -4.56 14.19 6.32
CA TRP A 475 -5.79 13.40 6.41
C TRP A 475 -5.58 12.17 7.29
N ARG A 476 -6.50 11.91 8.22
CA ARG A 476 -6.45 10.78 9.15
C ARG A 476 -7.82 10.15 9.31
N THR A 477 -7.83 8.82 9.40
CA THR A 477 -8.98 8.03 9.83
C THR A 477 -8.88 7.64 11.29
#